data_AF-A0A7J2WSC1-F1
#
_entry.id   AF-A0A7J2WSC1-F1
#
_cell.length_a   1.000
_cell.length_b   1.000
_cell.length_c   1.000
_cell.angle_alpha   90.00
_cell.angle_beta   90.00
_cell.angle_gamma   90.00
#
_symmetry.space_group_name_H-M   'P 1'
#
loop_
_entity.id
_entity.type
_entity.pdbx_description
1 polymer ?
#
loop_
_entity_poly.entity_id
_entity_poly.type
_entity_poly.pdbx_seq_one_letter_code
_entity_poly.pdbx_strand_id
1 'polypeptide(L)'
;MVNVTIRSVNPDEVSLRVSEEQRVKGVKIIQWAPVKSGVPARLFVPESPYSFRMLGGYGEPALKGIREGEIVQFVRIGFVRLDRRDPLTFILSHD
;
A
#
# COMPACT_ATOMS: atom_id res chain seq x y z
N MET A 1 12.83 -4.33 8.36
CA MET A 1 11.80 -3.77 9.26
C MET A 1 12.47 -2.65 10.04
N VAL A 2 11.88 -1.45 10.08
CA VAL A 2 12.47 -0.28 10.76
C VAL A 2 11.45 0.21 11.77
N ASN A 3 11.89 0.40 13.01
CA ASN A 3 11.07 0.99 14.06
C ASN A 3 11.23 2.51 14.01
N VAL A 4 10.11 3.22 14.16
CA VAL A 4 10.09 4.68 14.10
C VAL A 4 9.27 5.23 15.27
N THR A 5 9.67 6.38 15.77
CA THR A 5 8.91 7.17 16.74
C THR A 5 8.39 8.43 16.07
N ILE A 6 7.10 8.73 16.28
CA ILE A 6 6.50 9.97 15.78
C ILE A 6 7.10 11.16 16.51
N ARG A 7 7.65 12.10 15.76
CA ARG A 7 8.19 13.37 16.27
C ARG A 7 7.14 14.48 16.22
N SER A 8 6.44 14.59 15.10
CA SER A 8 5.36 15.56 14.90
C SER A 8 4.40 15.08 13.83
N VAL A 9 3.15 15.54 13.92
CA VAL A 9 2.09 15.29 12.94
C VAL A 9 1.53 16.64 12.52
N ASN A 10 1.60 16.91 11.23
CA ASN A 10 0.97 18.06 10.57
C ASN A 10 -0.11 17.53 9.62
N PRO A 11 -1.01 18.39 9.08
CA PRO A 11 -2.08 17.93 8.19
C PRO A 11 -1.59 17.13 6.97
N ASP A 12 -0.43 17.48 6.42
CA ASP A 12 0.09 16.89 5.18
C ASP A 12 1.25 15.91 5.39
N GLU A 13 1.84 15.85 6.59
CA GLU A 13 3.06 15.07 6.83
C GLU A 13 3.18 14.55 8.26
N VAL A 14 3.87 13.41 8.40
CA VAL A 14 4.30 12.85 9.67
C VAL A 14 5.82 12.79 9.70
N SER A 15 6.43 13.50 10.64
CA SER A 15 7.88 13.45 10.87
C SER A 15 8.21 12.31 11.83
N LEU A 16 9.18 11.49 11.45
CA LEU A 16 9.57 10.28 12.16
C LEU A 16 11.05 10.33 12.55
N ARG A 17 11.40 9.72 13.68
CA ARG A 17 12.78 9.39 14.05
C ARG A 17 12.96 7.88 14.02
N VAL A 18 14.02 7.41 13.37
CA VAL A 18 14.39 5.99 13.39
C VAL A 18 14.82 5.62 14.80
N SER A 19 14.27 4.53 15.33
CA SER A 19 14.67 3.98 16.63
C SER A 19 15.85 3.02 16.44
N GLU A 20 16.83 3.13 17.34
CA GLU A 20 17.95 2.20 17.43
C GLU A 20 17.54 0.87 18.09
N GLU A 21 16.42 0.86 18.80
CA GLU A 21 15.88 -0.34 19.42
C GLU A 21 15.22 -1.25 18.38
N GLN A 22 15.86 -2.39 18.10
CA GLN A 22 15.39 -3.34 17.10
C GLN A 22 14.17 -4.15 17.54
N ARG A 23 13.90 -4.24 18.86
CA ARG A 23 12.82 -5.07 19.42
C ARG A 23 11.97 -4.28 20.41
N VAL A 24 11.00 -3.54 19.90
CA VAL A 24 9.97 -2.90 20.71
C VAL A 24 8.71 -3.76 20.64
N LYS A 25 8.28 -4.33 21.78
CA LYS A 25 7.06 -5.12 21.85
C LYS A 25 5.83 -4.21 21.81
N GLY A 26 4.75 -4.68 21.20
CA GLY A 26 3.45 -3.97 21.20
C GLY A 26 3.36 -2.78 20.24
N VAL A 27 4.29 -2.61 19.31
CA VAL A 27 4.24 -1.52 18.31
C VAL A 27 3.26 -1.85 17.20
N LYS A 28 2.48 -0.86 16.78
CA LYS A 28 1.62 -0.95 15.60
C LYS A 28 2.48 -1.00 14.34
N ILE A 29 2.27 -2.02 13.51
CA ILE A 29 2.96 -2.15 12.22
C ILE A 29 2.09 -1.50 11.14
N ILE A 30 2.71 -0.69 10.30
CA ILE A 30 2.10 -0.08 9.11
C ILE A 30 2.87 -0.51 7.86
N GLN A 31 2.18 -0.61 6.73
CA GLN A 31 2.77 -0.71 5.41
C GLN A 31 3.14 0.68 4.87
N TRP A 32 4.15 0.75 4.01
CA TRP A 32 4.59 2.00 3.38
C TRP A 32 5.14 1.71 1.97
N ALA A 33 5.18 2.74 1.12
CA ALA A 33 5.82 2.68 -0.19
C ALA A 33 6.84 3.83 -0.31
N PRO A 34 7.96 3.65 -1.03
CA PRO A 34 8.98 4.68 -1.17
C PRO A 34 8.52 5.82 -2.07
N VAL A 35 8.83 7.07 -1.69
CA VAL A 35 8.42 8.26 -2.47
C VAL A 35 9.08 8.32 -3.85
N LYS A 36 10.39 8.02 -3.95
CA LYS A 36 11.15 8.18 -5.20
C LYS A 36 10.91 7.09 -6.25
N SER A 37 10.66 5.86 -5.80
CA SER A 37 10.54 4.68 -6.66
C SER A 37 9.15 4.04 -6.60
N GLY A 38 8.23 4.63 -5.83
CA GLY A 38 6.85 4.21 -5.74
C GLY A 38 6.18 4.25 -7.10
N VAL A 39 5.34 3.25 -7.35
CA VAL A 39 4.60 3.10 -8.60
C VAL A 39 3.17 3.59 -8.37
N PRO A 40 2.69 4.62 -9.09
CA PRO A 40 1.31 5.06 -8.96
C PRO A 40 0.37 3.94 -9.39
N ALA A 41 -0.66 3.71 -8.60
CA ALA A 41 -1.64 2.67 -8.85
C ALA A 41 -3.00 3.09 -8.33
N ARG A 42 -4.04 2.46 -8.89
CA ARG A 42 -5.40 2.55 -8.35
C ARG A 42 -5.93 1.17 -8.01
N LEU A 43 -6.71 1.11 -6.94
CA LEU A 43 -7.39 -0.09 -6.47
C LEU A 43 -8.89 0.14 -6.50
N PHE A 44 -9.62 -0.68 -7.23
CA PHE A 44 -11.07 -0.77 -7.13
C PHE A 44 -11.44 -1.75 -6.02
N VAL A 45 -12.20 -1.27 -5.06
CA VAL A 45 -12.73 -2.02 -3.94
C VAL A 45 -14.23 -2.18 -4.14
N PRO A 46 -14.73 -3.39 -4.46
CA PRO A 46 -16.17 -3.63 -4.55
C PRO A 46 -16.84 -3.33 -3.21
N GLU A 47 -17.96 -2.61 -3.25
CA GLU A 47 -18.78 -2.34 -2.05
C GLU A 47 -20.13 -3.06 -2.13
N SER A 48 -20.63 -3.26 -3.35
CA SER A 48 -21.80 -4.07 -3.66
C SER A 48 -21.65 -4.66 -5.07
N PRO A 49 -22.58 -5.51 -5.53
CA PRO A 49 -22.57 -6.00 -6.91
C PRO A 49 -22.62 -4.89 -7.98
N TYR A 50 -23.07 -3.68 -7.63
CA TYR A 50 -23.27 -2.58 -8.56
C TYR A 50 -22.49 -1.31 -8.19
N SER A 51 -21.68 -1.34 -7.13
CA SER A 51 -20.90 -0.19 -6.68
C SER A 51 -19.50 -0.59 -6.23
N PHE A 52 -18.56 0.33 -6.45
CA PHE A 52 -17.19 0.19 -6.02
C PHE A 52 -16.64 1.55 -5.59
N ARG A 53 -15.64 1.50 -4.72
CA ARG A 53 -14.79 2.63 -4.34
C ARG A 53 -13.47 2.54 -5.09
N MET A 54 -12.96 3.68 -5.54
CA MET A 54 -11.63 3.79 -6.12
C MET A 54 -10.66 4.42 -5.12
N LEU A 55 -9.58 3.71 -4.81
CA LEU A 55 -8.47 4.21 -4.01
C LEU A 55 -7.28 4.50 -4.92
N GLY A 56 -6.82 5.75 -4.95
CA GLY A 56 -5.56 6.13 -5.60
C GLY A 56 -4.41 6.09 -4.60
N GLY A 57 -3.22 5.67 -5.04
CA GLY A 57 -2.04 5.63 -4.19
C GLY A 57 -0.78 5.20 -4.90
N TYR A 58 0.19 4.75 -4.10
CA TYR A 58 1.49 4.26 -4.56
C TYR A 58 1.76 2.88 -4.00
N GLY A 59 2.37 2.02 -4.81
CA GLY A 59 2.90 0.74 -4.38
C GLY A 59 4.41 0.62 -4.58
N GLU A 60 4.98 -0.50 -4.17
CA GLU A 60 6.42 -0.75 -4.25
C GLU A 60 6.93 -0.89 -5.69
N PRO A 61 8.24 -0.69 -5.95
CA PRO A 61 8.82 -0.85 -7.29
C PRO A 61 8.56 -2.22 -7.93
N ALA A 62 8.37 -3.26 -7.13
CA ALA A 62 8.07 -4.62 -7.56
C ALA A 62 6.78 -4.69 -8.41
N LEU A 63 5.85 -3.75 -8.25
CA LEU A 63 4.62 -3.72 -9.05
C LEU A 63 4.88 -3.57 -10.55
N LYS A 64 6.04 -3.04 -10.98
CA LYS A 64 6.42 -2.96 -12.39
C LYS A 64 6.57 -4.34 -13.05
N GLY A 65 6.81 -5.40 -12.27
CA GLY A 65 7.02 -6.75 -12.79
C GLY A 65 5.74 -7.57 -12.97
N ILE A 66 4.64 -7.18 -12.32
CA ILE A 66 3.40 -7.96 -12.25
C ILE A 66 2.70 -7.99 -13.62
N ARG A 67 2.13 -9.12 -13.99
CA ARG A 67 1.41 -9.30 -15.27
C ARG A 67 -0.10 -9.13 -15.10
N GLU A 68 -0.79 -8.72 -16.16
CA GLU A 68 -2.26 -8.66 -16.13
C GLU A 68 -2.83 -10.05 -15.83
N GLY A 69 -3.86 -10.10 -14.99
CA GLY A 69 -4.45 -11.33 -14.47
C GLY A 69 -3.75 -11.90 -13.23
N GLU A 70 -2.52 -11.47 -12.91
CA GLU A 70 -1.80 -11.94 -11.74
C GLU A 70 -2.45 -11.44 -10.44
N ILE A 71 -2.51 -12.32 -9.44
CA ILE A 71 -3.04 -12.02 -8.11
C ILE A 71 -1.87 -11.88 -7.14
N VAL A 72 -1.81 -10.77 -6.44
CA VAL A 72 -0.77 -10.46 -5.44
C VAL A 72 -1.41 -10.03 -4.12
N GLN A 73 -0.68 -10.20 -3.02
CA GLN A 73 -1.14 -9.77 -1.70
C GLN A 73 -0.63 -8.36 -1.38
N PHE A 74 -1.54 -7.40 -1.23
CA PHE A 74 -1.23 -6.11 -0.65
C PHE A 74 -1.32 -6.22 0.87
N VAL A 75 -0.17 -6.11 1.53
CA VAL A 75 -0.06 -6.26 2.99
C VAL A 75 -1.00 -5.28 3.69
N ARG A 76 -1.89 -5.82 4.54
CA ARG A 76 -2.92 -5.08 5.31
C ARG A 76 -4.01 -4.43 4.45
N ILE A 77 -4.16 -4.87 3.21
CA ILE A 77 -5.30 -4.52 2.35
C ILE A 77 -6.05 -5.80 1.96
N GLY A 78 -5.34 -6.78 1.39
CA GLY A 78 -5.95 -8.00 0.87
C GLY A 78 -5.27 -8.48 -0.40
N PHE A 79 -5.83 -9.50 -1.03
CA PHE A 79 -5.40 -10.01 -2.31
C PHE A 79 -6.07 -9.26 -3.45
N VAL A 80 -5.25 -8.81 -4.40
CA VAL A 80 -5.66 -7.97 -5.51
C VAL A 80 -5.23 -8.59 -6.82
N ARG A 81 -6.10 -8.53 -7.83
CA ARG A 81 -5.77 -8.93 -9.20
C ARG A 81 -5.37 -7.70 -10.01
N LEU A 82 -4.27 -7.76 -10.75
CA LEU A 82 -3.93 -6.74 -11.74
C LEU A 82 -4.89 -6.87 -12.93
N ASP A 83 -5.72 -5.85 -13.16
CA ASP A 83 -6.69 -5.81 -14.26
C ASP A 83 -6.08 -5.18 -15.51
N ARG A 84 -5.38 -4.05 -15.35
CA ARG A 84 -4.75 -3.30 -16.46
C ARG A 84 -3.42 -2.68 -16.04
N ARG A 85 -2.50 -2.53 -16.98
CA ARG A 85 -1.19 -1.92 -16.72
C ARG A 85 -1.10 -0.41 -16.94
N ASP A 86 -1.95 0.16 -17.80
CA ASP A 86 -1.91 1.59 -18.12
C ASP A 86 -3.30 2.26 -17.99
N PRO A 87 -3.57 2.99 -16.89
CA PRO A 87 -2.76 3.05 -15.67
C PRO A 87 -2.84 1.73 -14.88
N LEU A 88 -1.88 1.48 -14.00
CA LEU A 88 -1.82 0.28 -13.16
C LEU A 88 -3.09 0.19 -12.27
N THR A 89 -3.95 -0.78 -12.58
CA THR A 89 -5.31 -0.89 -12.05
C THR A 89 -5.52 -2.25 -11.42
N PHE A 90 -5.80 -2.27 -10.12
CA PHE A 90 -6.08 -3.48 -9.37
C PHE A 90 -7.55 -3.60 -8.99
N ILE A 91 -8.02 -4.83 -8.81
CA ILE A 91 -9.35 -5.13 -8.26
C ILE A 91 -9.16 -5.99 -7.01
N LEU A 92 -9.72 -5.56 -5.89
CA LEU A 92 -9.72 -6.32 -4.64
C LEU A 92 -10.55 -7.58 -4.81
N SER A 93 -9.96 -8.73 -4.48
CA SER A 93 -10.59 -10.05 -4.64
C SER A 93 -11.05 -10.62 -3.31
N HIS A 94 -10.22 -10.50 -2.27
CA HIS A 94 -10.55 -10.88 -0.89
C HIS A 94 -9.60 -10.18 0.08
N ASP A 95 -10.04 -10.04 1.33
CA ASP A 95 -9.34 -9.31 2.39
C ASP A 95 -8.60 -10.26 3.34
#